data_AF-A0A3B1KA15-F1
#
_entry.id   AF-A0A3B1KA15-F1
#
_cell.length_a   1.000
_cell.length_b   1.000
_cell.length_c   1.000
_cell.angle_alpha   90.00
_cell.angle_beta   90.00
_cell.angle_gamma   90.00
#
_symmetry.space_group_name_H-M   'P 1'
#
loop_
_entity.id
_entity.type
_entity.pdbx_description
1 polymer ?
#
loop_
_entity_poly.entity_id
_entity_poly.type
_entity_poly.pdbx_seq_one_letter_code
_entity_poly.pdbx_strand_id
1 'polypeptide(L)'
;LSSLSLSLSLLSLSLSPSLFSLSLSLADGADGADEPAVRVSDSNRMFTLASLRAVWHGHKLDFFKTARVGAAAPNSEVVPLAEHKRARILDYARGRRPLILNFGSCS
;
A
#
# COMPACT_ATOMS: atom_id res chain seq x y z
N LEU A 1 -32.29 2.49 -2.78
CA LEU A 1 -30.88 2.23 -3.20
C LEU A 1 -29.87 3.19 -2.56
N SER A 2 -30.25 4.40 -2.14
CA SER A 2 -29.34 5.42 -1.58
C SER A 2 -29.00 5.24 -0.09
N SER A 3 -29.98 4.90 0.76
CA SER A 3 -29.79 4.85 2.22
C SER A 3 -29.00 3.61 2.69
N LEU A 4 -29.25 2.45 2.09
CA LEU A 4 -28.52 1.21 2.40
C LEU A 4 -27.04 1.29 2.01
N SER A 5 -26.72 1.91 0.88
CA SER A 5 -25.33 2.10 0.42
C SER A 5 -24.55 3.01 1.36
N LEU A 6 -25.15 4.12 1.80
CA LEU A 6 -24.56 5.02 2.80
C LEU A 6 -24.37 4.31 4.15
N SER A 7 -25.32 3.46 4.54
CA SER A 7 -25.23 2.70 5.79
C SER A 7 -24.09 1.67 5.77
N LEU A 8 -23.86 0.97 4.65
CA LEU A 8 -22.72 0.05 4.50
C LEU A 8 -21.38 0.79 4.53
N SER A 9 -21.27 1.93 3.85
CA SER A 9 -20.04 2.74 3.83
C SER A 9 -19.67 3.28 5.20
N LEU A 10 -20.65 3.70 6.01
CA LEU A 10 -20.43 4.12 7.39
C LEU A 10 -20.11 2.94 8.31
N LEU A 11 -20.73 1.77 8.11
CA LEU A 11 -20.40 0.57 8.86
C LEU A 11 -18.96 0.11 8.59
N SER A 12 -18.47 0.21 7.34
CA SER A 12 -17.09 -0.12 6.98
C SER A 12 -16.03 0.75 7.65
N LEU A 13 -16.34 2.02 7.94
CA LEU A 13 -15.44 2.93 8.65
C LEU A 13 -15.36 2.63 10.16
N SER A 14 -16.34 1.91 10.70
CA SER A 14 -16.40 1.48 12.10
C SER A 14 -15.75 0.10 12.35
N LEU A 15 -15.47 -0.66 11.30
CA LEU A 15 -14.87 -2.00 11.41
C LEU A 15 -13.35 -1.88 11.56
N SER A 16 -12.76 -2.78 12.35
CA SER A 16 -11.30 -2.87 12.43
C SER A 16 -10.72 -3.09 11.02
N PRO A 17 -9.50 -2.61 10.73
CA PRO A 17 -8.93 -2.75 9.39
C PRO A 17 -8.86 -4.18 8.87
N SER A 18 -8.70 -5.15 9.77
CA SER A 18 -8.75 -6.58 9.48
C SER A 18 -10.13 -7.05 8.98
N LEU A 19 -11.21 -6.62 9.61
CA LEU A 19 -12.59 -7.01 9.26
C LEU A 19 -13.06 -6.36 7.96
N PHE A 20 -12.70 -5.10 7.73
CA PHE A 20 -13.04 -4.44 6.47
C PHE A 20 -12.28 -5.03 5.29
N SER A 21 -10.99 -5.39 5.45
CA SER A 21 -10.24 -6.11 4.41
C SER A 21 -10.86 -7.47 4.06
N LEU A 22 -11.43 -8.18 5.04
CA LEU A 22 -12.11 -9.45 4.82
C LEU A 22 -13.44 -9.27 4.09
N SER A 23 -14.21 -8.24 4.46
CA SER A 23 -15.47 -7.90 3.77
C SER A 23 -15.24 -7.46 2.33
N LEU A 24 -14.15 -6.73 2.06
CA LEU A 24 -13.78 -6.34 0.70
C LEU A 24 -13.36 -7.56 -0.13
N SER A 25 -12.63 -8.50 0.48
CA SER A 25 -12.21 -9.76 -0.16
C SER A 25 -13.39 -10.72 -0.38
N LEU A 26 -14.40 -10.70 0.49
CA LEU A 26 -15.64 -11.48 0.29
C LEU A 26 -16.52 -10.88 -0.82
N ALA A 27 -16.45 -9.56 -1.03
CA ALA A 27 -17.03 -8.88 -2.19
C ALA A 27 -16.21 -9.10 -3.48
N ASP A 28 -15.04 -9.73 -3.38
CA ASP A 28 -14.07 -9.99 -4.45
C ASP A 28 -14.17 -11.44 -4.96
N GLY A 29 -15.38 -11.98 -5.04
CA GLY A 29 -15.65 -13.28 -5.65
C GLY A 29 -15.45 -13.28 -7.17
N ALA A 30 -14.31 -12.82 -7.68
CA ALA A 30 -13.76 -13.12 -9.00
C ALA A 30 -12.36 -12.50 -9.18
N ASP A 31 -11.41 -13.39 -9.42
CA ASP A 31 -10.15 -13.19 -10.16
C ASP A 31 -8.93 -12.63 -9.39
N GLY A 32 -8.00 -13.55 -9.14
CA GLY A 32 -6.66 -13.25 -8.67
C GLY A 32 -5.78 -12.80 -9.84
N ALA A 33 -5.44 -11.52 -9.85
CA ALA A 33 -4.27 -11.01 -10.54
C ALA A 33 -3.88 -9.69 -9.87
N ASP A 34 -2.57 -9.46 -9.68
CA ASP A 34 -1.98 -8.21 -9.18
C ASP A 34 -2.76 -6.98 -9.68
N GLU A 35 -3.64 -6.41 -8.84
CA GLU A 35 -4.42 -5.24 -9.23
C GLU A 35 -3.46 -4.07 -9.41
N PRO A 36 -3.39 -3.45 -10.61
CA PRO A 36 -2.54 -2.29 -10.82
C PRO A 36 -3.01 -1.19 -9.88
N ALA A 37 -2.07 -0.44 -9.30
CA ALA A 37 -2.38 0.68 -8.41
C ALA A 37 -3.46 1.57 -9.05
N VAL A 38 -4.67 1.51 -8.50
CA VAL A 38 -5.86 2.18 -9.04
C VAL A 38 -5.58 3.67 -9.12
N ARG A 39 -5.27 4.18 -10.32
CA ARG A 39 -5.14 5.60 -10.59
C ARG A 39 -6.54 6.19 -10.59
N VAL A 40 -6.92 6.80 -9.47
CA VAL A 40 -8.15 7.56 -9.36
C VAL A 40 -7.98 8.83 -10.18
N SER A 41 -8.49 8.84 -11.42
CA SER A 41 -8.60 10.05 -12.23
C SER A 41 -9.78 10.90 -11.74
N ASP A 42 -9.62 12.24 -11.75
CA ASP A 42 -10.61 13.23 -11.29
C ASP A 42 -11.97 13.15 -12.01
N SER A 43 -12.06 12.40 -13.11
CA SER A 43 -13.31 12.17 -13.84
C SER A 43 -14.24 11.12 -13.21
N ASN A 44 -13.74 10.31 -12.27
CA ASN A 44 -14.57 9.38 -11.51
C ASN A 44 -15.17 10.11 -10.31
N ARG A 45 -16.50 10.30 -10.34
CA ARG A 45 -17.28 10.83 -9.21
C ARG A 45 -16.79 10.22 -7.89
N MET A 46 -16.54 11.07 -6.89
CA MET A 46 -15.82 10.79 -5.62
C MET A 46 -16.44 9.74 -4.67
N PHE A 47 -17.32 8.85 -5.15
CA PHE A 47 -18.06 7.87 -4.34
C PHE A 47 -18.33 6.56 -5.09
N THR A 48 -17.38 6.07 -5.89
CA THR A 48 -17.46 4.72 -6.47
C THR A 48 -16.82 3.68 -5.55
N LEU A 49 -17.27 2.42 -5.64
CA LEU A 49 -16.63 1.31 -4.91
C LEU A 49 -15.13 1.20 -5.23
N ALA A 50 -14.76 1.48 -6.49
CA ALA A 50 -13.36 1.53 -6.93
C ALA A 50 -12.57 2.65 -6.22
N SER A 51 -13.17 3.83 -6.03
CA SER A 51 -12.55 4.92 -5.27
C SER A 51 -12.38 4.55 -3.79
N LEU A 52 -13.39 3.92 -3.16
CA LEU A 52 -13.27 3.46 -1.77
C LEU A 52 -12.22 2.35 -1.62
N ARG A 53 -12.14 1.42 -2.57
CA ARG A 53 -11.11 0.38 -2.64
C ARG A 53 -9.72 1.01 -2.75
N ALA A 54 -9.54 2.01 -3.62
CA ALA A 54 -8.27 2.70 -3.79
C ALA A 54 -7.84 3.43 -2.50
N VAL A 55 -8.76 4.15 -1.84
CA VAL A 55 -8.52 4.81 -0.55
C VAL A 55 -8.12 3.80 0.51
N TRP A 56 -8.85 2.68 0.59
CA TRP A 56 -8.56 1.62 1.55
C TRP A 56 -7.22 0.94 1.29
N HIS A 57 -6.92 0.66 0.03
CA HIS A 57 -5.65 0.07 -0.38
C HIS A 57 -4.49 0.99 0.01
N GLY A 58 -4.64 2.31 -0.17
CA GLY A 58 -3.70 3.31 0.34
C GLY A 58 -3.52 3.21 1.87
N HIS A 59 -4.63 3.20 2.61
CA HIS A 59 -4.62 3.12 4.07
C HIS A 59 -3.98 1.83 4.61
N LYS A 60 -4.26 0.69 3.96
CA LYS A 60 -3.65 -0.60 4.27
C LYS A 60 -2.15 -0.59 4.01
N LEU A 61 -1.72 -0.07 2.86
CA LEU A 61 -0.30 0.08 2.53
C LEU A 61 0.42 1.02 3.51
N ASP A 62 -0.24 2.12 3.91
CA ASP A 62 0.29 3.07 4.88
C ASP A 62 0.58 2.42 6.24
N PHE A 63 -0.23 1.44 6.63
CA PHE A 63 -0.01 0.66 7.84
C PHE A 63 1.32 -0.12 7.82
N PHE A 64 1.80 -0.48 6.63
CA PHE A 64 3.06 -1.20 6.44
C PHE A 64 4.25 -0.28 6.10
N LYS A 65 4.06 1.04 5.99
CA LYS A 65 5.13 1.97 5.61
C LYS A 65 6.16 2.21 6.72
N THR A 66 5.77 2.09 7.98
CA THR A 66 6.65 2.50 9.09
C THR A 66 7.68 1.42 9.38
N ALA A 67 8.94 1.68 9.07
CA ALA A 67 10.05 0.87 9.56
C ALA A 67 10.16 0.99 11.09
N ARG A 68 10.38 -0.12 11.79
CA ARG A 68 10.46 -0.17 13.26
C ARG A 68 11.75 -0.83 13.72
N VAL A 69 12.34 -0.32 14.80
CA VAL A 69 13.53 -0.93 15.42
C VAL A 69 13.19 -2.35 15.89
N GLY A 70 14.07 -3.30 15.60
CA GLY A 70 13.89 -4.72 15.93
C GLY A 70 13.01 -5.51 14.95
N ALA A 71 12.31 -4.83 14.03
CA ALA A 71 11.63 -5.49 12.92
C ALA A 71 12.58 -5.73 11.74
N ALA A 72 12.16 -6.57 10.79
CA ALA A 72 12.89 -6.76 9.55
C ALA A 72 13.01 -5.43 8.78
N ALA A 73 14.21 -5.11 8.31
CA ALA A 73 14.44 -3.91 7.51
C ALA A 73 13.71 -4.01 6.15
N PRO A 74 13.01 -2.95 5.69
CA PRO A 74 12.38 -2.95 4.39
C PRO A 74 13.40 -3.17 3.26
N ASN A 75 13.11 -4.11 2.36
CA ASN A 75 13.94 -4.38 1.19
C ASN A 75 13.41 -3.64 -0.05
N SER A 76 13.31 -2.32 0.04
CA SER A 76 12.78 -1.46 -1.03
C SER A 76 13.75 -1.33 -2.19
N GLU A 77 13.20 -1.00 -3.36
CA GLU A 77 13.95 -0.82 -4.59
C GLU A 77 14.75 0.50 -4.59
N VAL A 78 15.95 0.47 -5.17
CA VAL A 78 16.84 1.62 -5.37
C VAL A 78 17.44 1.58 -6.77
N VAL A 79 17.84 2.74 -7.29
CA VAL A 79 18.49 2.86 -8.58
C VAL A 79 19.94 3.31 -8.36
N PRO A 80 20.94 2.44 -8.58
CA PRO A 80 22.35 2.80 -8.51
C PRO A 80 22.74 3.74 -9.64
N LEU A 81 23.66 4.66 -9.34
CA LEU A 81 24.12 5.69 -10.29
C LEU A 81 24.89 5.11 -11.49
N ALA A 82 25.61 4.00 -11.30
CA ALA A 82 26.52 3.48 -12.32
C ALA A 82 25.81 2.76 -13.49
N GLU A 83 24.75 2.00 -13.19
CA GLU A 83 24.17 1.06 -14.16
C GLU A 83 22.71 1.34 -14.49
N HIS A 84 22.05 2.27 -13.78
CA HIS A 84 20.60 2.52 -13.84
C HIS A 84 19.72 1.25 -13.72
N LYS A 85 20.30 0.13 -13.29
CA LYS A 85 19.60 -1.13 -13.07
C LYS A 85 19.01 -1.14 -11.68
N ARG A 86 17.74 -1.49 -11.60
CA ARG A 86 17.02 -1.63 -10.34
C ARG A 86 17.76 -2.62 -9.43
N ALA A 87 18.03 -2.20 -8.20
CA ALA A 87 18.58 -3.01 -7.13
C ALA A 87 17.68 -2.87 -5.89
N ARG A 88 17.99 -3.58 -4.81
CA ARG A 88 17.30 -3.39 -3.52
C ARG A 88 18.27 -3.04 -2.42
N ILE A 89 17.76 -2.41 -1.36
CA ILE A 89 18.58 -1.97 -0.21
C ILE A 89 19.43 -3.10 0.37
N LEU A 90 18.87 -4.29 0.55
CA LEU A 90 19.60 -5.40 1.20
C LEU A 90 20.64 -6.06 0.29
N ASP A 91 20.65 -5.79 -1.01
CA ASP A 91 21.69 -6.28 -1.93
C ASP A 91 23.07 -5.64 -1.61
N TYR A 92 23.08 -4.51 -0.88
CA TYR A 92 24.28 -3.83 -0.41
C TYR A 92 24.77 -4.33 0.96
N ALA A 93 24.01 -5.20 1.63
CA ALA A 93 24.42 -5.78 2.90
C ALA A 93 25.56 -6.79 2.70
N ARG A 94 26.53 -6.82 3.62
CA ARG A 94 27.69 -7.71 3.54
C ARG A 94 27.77 -8.63 4.77
N GLY A 95 27.13 -9.78 4.67
CA GLY A 95 27.07 -10.76 5.76
C GLY A 95 26.45 -10.15 7.02
N ARG A 96 27.20 -10.17 8.13
CA ARG A 96 26.74 -9.60 9.42
C ARG A 96 27.19 -8.16 9.67
N ARG A 97 27.87 -7.51 8.72
CA ARG A 97 28.29 -6.12 8.89
C ARG A 97 27.06 -5.20 8.86
N PRO A 98 26.89 -4.30 9.84
CA PRO A 98 25.80 -3.32 9.80
C PRO A 98 25.89 -2.47 8.54
N LEU A 99 24.75 -2.32 7.84
CA LEU A 99 24.58 -1.40 6.72
C LEU A 99 23.91 -0.13 7.25
N ILE A 100 24.58 1.01 7.13
CA ILE A 100 24.06 2.32 7.55
C ILE A 100 23.54 3.04 6.29
N LEU A 101 22.31 3.52 6.36
CA LEU A 101 21.65 4.26 5.28
C LEU A 101 21.54 5.72 5.65
N ASN A 102 21.85 6.61 4.70
CA ASN A 102 21.67 8.04 4.83
C ASN A 102 20.87 8.53 3.62
N PHE A 103 19.67 9.06 3.89
CA PHE A 103 18.78 9.60 2.86
C PHE A 103 18.91 11.12 2.86
N GLY A 104 19.08 11.69 1.67
CA GLY A 104 19.19 13.14 1.50
C GLY A 104 19.08 13.54 0.02
N SER A 105 18.92 14.83 -0.21
CA SER A 105 18.92 15.45 -1.54
C SER A 105 19.72 16.75 -1.51
N CYS A 106 20.24 17.16 -2.66
CA CYS A 106 20.69 18.54 -2.84
C CYS A 106 19.47 19.48 -2.87
N SER A 107 19.63 20.67 -2.31
CA SER A 107 18.66 21.77 -2.35
C SER A 107 19.18 22.90 -3.22
#